data_AF-A0A1B7MJX5-F1
#
_entry.id   AF-A0A1B7MJX5-F1
#
_cell.length_a   1.000
_cell.length_b   1.000
_cell.length_c   1.000
_cell.angle_alpha   90.00
_cell.angle_beta   90.00
_cell.angle_gamma   90.00
#
_symmetry.space_group_name_H-M   'P 1'
#
loop_
_entity.id
_entity.type
_entity.pdbx_description
1 polymer ?
#
loop_
_entity_poly.entity_id
_entity_poly.type
_entity_poly.pdbx_seq_one_letter_code
_entity_poly.pdbx_strand_id
1 'polypeptide(L)'
;MNKQLRIKATLCYVHCDDTETWEMLEEVASATPDSSKFIAAVKTLYPGCETDKRYMRADLESLVAEQASTPMQSQDDVGKYLHGFRKVSTYLLSKKHLAKTEHDRLFLDGFPTDMQNHIQ
;
A
#
# COMPACT_ATOMS: atom_id res chain seq x y z
N MET A 1 -9.77 5.27 22.85
CA MET A 1 -9.14 6.43 22.16
C MET A 1 -10.24 7.41 21.77
N ASN A 2 -10.18 8.67 22.21
CA ASN A 2 -11.23 9.68 21.98
C ASN A 2 -11.36 9.99 20.47
N LYS A 3 -12.58 9.97 19.93
CA LYS A 3 -12.84 10.17 18.49
C LYS A 3 -12.35 11.54 17.99
N GLN A 4 -12.39 12.59 18.83
CA GLN A 4 -11.82 13.92 18.48
C GLN A 4 -10.30 13.87 18.31
N LEU A 5 -9.61 13.12 19.17
CA LEU A 5 -8.15 13.02 19.11
C LEU A 5 -7.69 12.37 17.80
N ARG A 6 -8.50 11.49 17.20
CA ARG A 6 -8.19 10.87 15.90
C ARG A 6 -8.24 11.87 14.76
N ILE A 7 -9.29 12.68 14.67
CA ILE A 7 -9.43 13.71 13.62
C ILE A 7 -8.30 14.74 13.73
N LYS A 8 -8.03 15.24 14.95
CA LYS A 8 -6.92 16.18 15.19
C LYS A 8 -5.56 15.59 14.82
N ALA A 9 -5.29 14.35 15.23
CA ALA A 9 -4.03 13.69 14.86
C ALA A 9 -3.91 13.51 13.35
N THR A 10 -5.00 13.18 12.63
CA THR A 10 -4.98 13.06 11.17
C THR A 10 -4.58 14.38 10.49
N LEU A 11 -5.09 15.52 10.96
CA LEU A 11 -4.70 16.84 10.44
C LEU A 11 -3.23 17.19 10.67
N CYS A 12 -2.60 16.65 11.73
CA CYS A 12 -1.17 16.87 11.98
C CYS A 12 -0.24 16.11 11.02
N TYR A 13 -0.72 15.07 10.35
CA TYR A 13 0.08 14.20 9.47
C TYR A 13 -0.30 14.32 8.00
N VAL A 14 -1.31 15.12 7.67
CA VAL A 14 -1.68 15.39 6.28
C VAL A 14 -0.69 16.38 5.65
N HIS A 15 -0.49 16.27 4.34
CA HIS A 15 0.39 17.20 3.60
C HIS A 15 -0.18 18.62 3.68
N CYS A 16 0.68 19.64 3.73
CA CYS A 16 0.24 21.04 3.92
C CYS A 16 -0.81 21.49 2.91
N ASP A 17 -0.69 21.03 1.66
CA ASP A 17 -1.60 21.38 0.56
C ASP A 17 -3.02 20.84 0.76
N ASP A 18 -3.18 19.76 1.54
CA ASP A 18 -4.47 19.14 1.85
C ASP A 18 -5.03 19.59 3.20
N THR A 19 -4.18 20.10 4.11
CA THR A 19 -4.57 20.49 5.48
C THR A 19 -5.68 21.52 5.49
N GLU A 20 -5.54 22.61 4.74
CA GLU A 20 -6.53 23.70 4.70
C GLU A 20 -7.89 23.18 4.22
N THR A 21 -7.88 22.30 3.21
CA THR A 21 -9.09 21.71 2.64
C THR A 21 -9.79 20.79 3.65
N TRP A 22 -9.02 20.01 4.42
CA TRP A 22 -9.58 19.06 5.39
C TRP A 22 -10.09 19.78 6.65
N GLU A 23 -9.44 20.87 7.07
CA GLU A 23 -9.87 21.71 8.20
C GLU A 23 -11.23 22.38 7.96
N MET A 24 -11.57 22.68 6.71
CA MET A 24 -12.86 23.27 6.34
C MET A 24 -14.04 22.29 6.38
N LEU A 25 -13.79 20.99 6.58
CA LEU A 25 -14.86 19.99 6.67
C LEU A 25 -15.67 20.18 7.95
N GLU A 26 -17.00 20.22 7.83
CA GLU A 26 -17.93 20.36 8.98
C GLU A 26 -17.70 19.29 10.06
N GLU A 27 -17.25 18.11 9.64
CA GLU A 27 -16.94 16.98 10.52
C GLU A 27 -15.74 17.23 11.44
N VAL A 28 -14.87 18.21 11.12
CA VAL A 28 -13.79 18.69 12.00
C VAL A 28 -14.31 19.66 13.06
N ALA A 29 -15.26 20.53 12.69
CA ALA A 29 -15.87 21.51 13.59
C ALA A 29 -17.04 20.94 14.44
N SER A 30 -17.49 19.72 14.12
CA SER A 30 -18.63 19.07 14.77
C SER A 30 -18.43 18.86 16.27
N ALA A 31 -19.42 19.26 17.07
CA ALA A 31 -19.47 19.02 18.51
C ALA A 31 -19.56 17.51 18.85
N THR A 32 -20.07 16.70 17.92
CA THR A 32 -20.15 15.24 18.04
C THR A 32 -19.25 14.59 17.00
N PRO A 33 -17.97 14.34 17.32
CA PRO A 33 -16.99 13.82 16.37
C PRO A 33 -17.36 12.42 15.88
N ASP A 34 -17.61 12.30 14.59
CA ASP A 34 -17.77 11.03 13.91
C ASP A 34 -16.64 10.83 12.91
N SER A 35 -15.66 10.01 13.29
CA SER A 35 -14.54 9.67 12.42
C SER A 35 -15.01 9.02 11.11
N SER A 36 -16.14 8.33 11.10
CA SER A 36 -16.67 7.66 9.91
C SER A 36 -17.19 8.67 8.89
N LYS A 37 -17.91 9.69 9.38
CA LYS A 37 -18.39 10.80 8.54
C LYS A 37 -17.24 11.66 8.04
N PHE A 38 -16.26 11.96 8.90
CA PHE A 38 -15.03 12.64 8.49
C PHE A 38 -14.30 11.89 7.36
N ILE A 39 -14.09 10.57 7.50
CA ILE A 39 -13.48 9.75 6.44
C ILE A 39 -14.30 9.79 5.15
N ALA A 40 -15.63 9.71 5.25
CA ALA A 40 -16.51 9.79 4.08
C ALA A 40 -16.38 11.16 3.39
N ALA A 41 -16.42 12.26 4.14
CA ALA A 41 -16.25 13.61 3.62
C ALA A 41 -14.88 13.80 2.95
N VAL A 42 -13.79 13.34 3.57
CA VAL A 42 -12.46 13.36 2.96
C VAL A 42 -12.45 12.59 1.64
N LYS A 43 -13.07 11.41 1.57
CA LYS A 43 -13.15 10.64 0.31
C LYS A 43 -13.93 11.36 -0.79
N THR A 44 -14.94 12.17 -0.46
CA THR A 44 -15.68 12.96 -1.47
C THR A 44 -14.83 14.06 -2.12
N LEU A 45 -13.79 14.54 -1.42
CA LEU A 45 -12.85 15.51 -1.99
C LEU A 45 -11.94 14.90 -3.07
N TYR A 46 -11.74 13.57 -3.05
CA TYR A 46 -10.87 12.85 -3.97
C TYR A 46 -11.62 11.72 -4.68
N PRO A 47 -12.52 12.04 -5.63
CA PRO A 47 -13.26 11.04 -6.41
C PRO A 47 -12.28 10.22 -7.27
N GLY A 48 -11.87 9.08 -6.73
CA GLY A 48 -10.79 8.24 -7.25
C GLY A 48 -10.11 7.41 -6.17
N CYS A 49 -10.14 7.89 -4.91
CA CYS A 49 -9.60 7.17 -3.76
C CYS A 49 -10.37 5.88 -3.43
N GLU A 50 -11.61 5.76 -3.91
CA GLU A 50 -12.45 4.59 -3.74
C GLU A 50 -12.19 3.50 -4.78
N THR A 51 -11.37 3.77 -5.79
CA THR A 51 -11.02 2.74 -6.76
C THR A 51 -10.20 1.67 -6.06
N ASP A 52 -10.75 0.47 -6.01
CA ASP A 52 -10.09 -0.72 -5.48
C ASP A 52 -9.04 -1.27 -6.46
N LYS A 53 -8.32 -0.35 -7.11
CA LYS A 53 -7.30 -0.62 -8.13
C LYS A 53 -5.98 -0.03 -7.64
N ARG A 54 -5.57 -0.39 -6.43
CA ARG A 54 -4.29 0.08 -5.87
C ARG A 54 -3.10 -0.59 -6.54
N TYR A 55 -3.22 -1.89 -6.83
CA TYR A 55 -2.26 -2.66 -7.59
C TYR A 55 -2.97 -3.64 -8.51
N MET A 56 -2.35 -3.91 -9.65
CA MET A 56 -2.71 -4.94 -10.61
C MET A 56 -1.67 -6.05 -10.61
N ARG A 57 -2.02 -7.19 -11.21
CA ARG A 57 -1.09 -8.31 -11.39
C ARG A 57 0.16 -7.89 -12.16
N ALA A 58 0.00 -7.03 -13.18
CA ALA A 58 1.10 -6.48 -13.95
C ALA A 58 2.12 -5.72 -13.08
N ASP A 59 1.69 -4.99 -12.05
CA ASP A 59 2.61 -4.29 -11.14
C ASP A 59 3.52 -5.26 -10.39
N LEU A 60 2.98 -6.43 -9.99
CA LEU A 60 3.75 -7.47 -9.31
C LEU A 60 4.72 -8.14 -10.29
N GLU A 61 4.27 -8.44 -11.51
CA GLU A 61 5.09 -9.06 -12.56
C GLU A 61 6.25 -8.13 -12.98
N SER A 62 5.99 -6.82 -13.13
CA SER A 62 7.02 -5.81 -13.39
C SER A 62 8.04 -5.73 -12.26
N LEU A 63 7.59 -5.67 -11.00
CA LEU A 63 8.48 -5.66 -9.83
C LEU A 63 9.38 -6.89 -9.80
N VAL A 64 8.82 -8.08 -10.09
CA VAL A 64 9.57 -9.34 -10.15
C VAL A 64 10.60 -9.32 -11.27
N ALA A 65 10.22 -8.87 -12.48
CA ALA A 65 11.13 -8.81 -13.62
C ALA A 65 12.29 -7.81 -13.42
N GLU A 66 12.00 -6.65 -12.84
CA GLU A 66 13.00 -5.65 -12.46
C GLU A 66 13.96 -6.20 -11.42
N GLN A 67 13.43 -6.89 -10.41
CA GLN A 67 14.26 -7.48 -9.37
C GLN A 67 15.13 -8.62 -9.89
N ALA A 68 14.60 -9.51 -10.74
CA ALA A 68 15.34 -10.63 -11.31
C ALA A 68 16.55 -10.17 -12.13
N SER A 69 16.47 -8.97 -12.72
CA SER A 69 17.56 -8.33 -13.47
C SER A 69 18.58 -7.60 -12.57
N THR A 70 18.29 -7.49 -11.27
CA THR A 70 19.08 -6.73 -10.29
C THR A 70 19.78 -7.69 -9.33
N PRO A 71 21.13 -7.72 -9.28
CA PRO A 71 21.86 -8.57 -8.35
C PRO A 71 21.53 -8.25 -6.89
N MET A 72 21.34 -9.27 -6.05
CA MET A 72 21.22 -9.12 -4.60
C MET A 72 22.56 -9.45 -3.96
N GLN A 73 23.34 -8.43 -3.58
CA GLN A 73 24.70 -8.62 -3.04
C GLN A 73 24.73 -8.58 -1.51
N SER A 74 23.63 -8.16 -0.89
CA SER A 74 23.52 -8.01 0.56
C SER A 74 22.17 -8.52 1.09
N GLN A 75 22.13 -8.78 2.40
CA GLN A 75 20.88 -9.08 3.09
C GLN A 75 19.87 -7.93 3.00
N ASP A 76 20.35 -6.68 2.92
CA ASP A 76 19.50 -5.51 2.74
C ASP A 76 18.78 -5.54 1.39
N ASP A 77 19.42 -6.03 0.33
CA ASP A 77 18.81 -6.15 -1.00
C ASP A 77 17.68 -7.19 -1.01
N VAL A 78 17.90 -8.32 -0.33
CA VAL A 78 16.84 -9.32 -0.09
C VAL A 78 15.69 -8.72 0.72
N GLY A 79 16.00 -7.94 1.75
CA GLY A 79 15.01 -7.25 2.58
C GLY A 79 14.17 -6.24 1.79
N LYS A 80 14.80 -5.46 0.91
CA LYS A 80 14.12 -4.51 0.01
C LYS A 80 13.17 -5.23 -0.93
N TYR A 81 13.62 -6.29 -1.59
CA TYR A 81 12.77 -7.10 -2.45
C TYR A 81 11.58 -7.68 -1.70
N LEU A 82 11.83 -8.34 -0.55
CA LEU A 82 10.79 -8.93 0.27
C LEU A 82 9.74 -7.89 0.68
N HIS A 83 10.16 -6.69 1.07
CA HIS A 83 9.25 -5.61 1.44
C HIS A 83 8.40 -5.14 0.25
N GLY A 84 9.03 -4.88 -0.90
CA GLY A 84 8.36 -4.47 -2.13
C GLY A 84 7.35 -5.51 -2.61
N PHE A 85 7.78 -6.76 -2.73
CA PHE A 85 6.95 -7.88 -3.14
C PHE A 85 5.74 -8.05 -2.20
N ARG A 86 5.97 -8.10 -0.88
CA ARG A 86 4.88 -8.25 0.12
C ARG A 86 3.86 -7.12 0.05
N LYS A 87 4.29 -5.88 -0.19
CA LYS A 87 3.41 -4.71 -0.27
C LYS A 87 2.37 -4.88 -1.39
N VAL A 88 2.78 -5.38 -2.54
CA VAL A 88 1.91 -5.59 -3.71
C VAL A 88 1.14 -6.91 -3.58
N SER A 89 1.83 -8.00 -3.25
CA SER A 89 1.27 -9.35 -3.25
C SER A 89 0.20 -9.54 -2.16
N THR A 90 0.38 -8.93 -0.98
CA THR A 90 -0.62 -8.98 0.11
C THR A 90 -1.94 -8.32 -0.31
N TYR A 91 -1.85 -7.19 -1.02
CA TYR A 91 -3.05 -6.53 -1.55
C TYR A 91 -3.76 -7.42 -2.55
N LEU A 92 -3.05 -7.99 -3.53
CA LEU A 92 -3.64 -8.86 -4.55
C LEU A 92 -4.26 -10.14 -3.96
N LEU A 93 -3.61 -10.77 -2.98
CA LEU A 93 -4.15 -11.91 -2.23
C LEU A 93 -5.43 -11.53 -1.50
N SER A 94 -5.47 -10.37 -0.83
CA SER A 94 -6.66 -9.90 -0.10
C SER A 94 -7.86 -9.68 -1.02
N LYS A 95 -7.61 -9.33 -2.28
CA LYS A 95 -8.63 -9.13 -3.32
C LYS A 95 -8.92 -10.38 -4.15
N LYS A 96 -8.27 -11.51 -3.85
CA LYS A 96 -8.36 -12.76 -4.62
C LYS A 96 -7.97 -12.57 -6.10
N HIS A 97 -7.14 -11.57 -6.39
CA HIS A 97 -6.59 -11.33 -7.74
C HIS A 97 -5.33 -12.14 -8.03
N LEU A 98 -4.83 -12.88 -7.02
CA LEU A 98 -3.65 -13.73 -7.10
C LEU A 98 -3.90 -15.01 -6.31
N ALA A 99 -3.61 -16.17 -6.89
CA ALA A 99 -3.65 -17.43 -6.15
C ALA A 99 -2.38 -17.63 -5.31
N LYS A 100 -2.48 -18.38 -4.20
CA LYS A 100 -1.31 -18.63 -3.33
C LYS A 100 -0.17 -19.35 -4.05
N THR A 101 -0.49 -20.30 -4.92
CA THR A 101 0.52 -21.01 -5.74
C THR A 101 1.20 -20.09 -6.74
N GLU A 102 0.47 -19.14 -7.32
CA GLU A 102 1.04 -18.13 -8.23
C GLU A 102 1.91 -17.14 -7.47
N HIS A 103 1.48 -16.72 -6.28
CA HIS A 103 2.26 -15.89 -5.37
C HIS A 103 3.62 -16.51 -5.07
N ASP A 104 3.65 -17.79 -4.68
CA ASP A 104 4.89 -18.46 -4.29
C ASP A 104 5.83 -18.64 -5.50
N ARG A 105 5.29 -18.90 -6.68
CA ARG A 105 6.08 -18.95 -7.94
C ARG A 105 6.69 -17.58 -8.27
N LEU A 106 5.86 -16.53 -8.34
CA LEU A 106 6.32 -15.18 -8.64
C LEU A 106 7.37 -14.68 -7.63
N PHE A 107 7.26 -15.08 -6.37
CA PHE A 107 8.25 -14.74 -5.37
C PHE A 107 9.63 -15.32 -5.71
N LEU A 108 9.67 -16.59 -6.11
CA LEU A 108 10.90 -17.28 -6.50
C LEU A 108 11.48 -16.72 -7.81
N ASP A 109 10.62 -16.37 -8.76
CA ASP A 109 11.02 -15.82 -10.06
C ASP A 109 11.78 -14.49 -9.93
N GLY A 110 11.57 -13.74 -8.84
CA GLY A 110 12.27 -12.47 -8.59
C GLY A 110 13.66 -12.61 -7.99
N PHE A 111 14.09 -13.82 -7.62
CA PHE A 111 15.49 -14.03 -7.23
C PHE A 111 16.39 -14.05 -8.47
N PRO A 112 17.61 -13.50 -8.39
CA PRO A 112 18.61 -13.65 -9.44
C PRO A 112 18.90 -15.13 -9.75
N THR A 113 19.19 -15.44 -11.02
CA THR A 113 19.39 -16.82 -11.51
C THR A 113 20.48 -17.58 -10.74
N ASP A 114 21.54 -16.89 -10.33
CA ASP A 114 22.61 -17.42 -9.48
C ASP A 114 22.09 -17.91 -8.13
N MET A 115 21.12 -17.22 -7.53
CA MET A 115 20.48 -17.64 -6.28
C MET A 115 19.40 -18.70 -6.46
N GLN A 116 18.65 -18.68 -7.58
CA GLN A 116 17.59 -19.66 -7.85
C GLN A 116 18.13 -21.10 -7.86
N ASN A 117 19.32 -21.31 -8.43
CA ASN A 117 19.97 -22.63 -8.50
C ASN A 117 20.36 -23.20 -7.13
N HIS A 118 20.44 -22.36 -6.09
CA HIS A 118 20.77 -22.78 -4.73
C HIS A 118 19.54 -23.05 -3.85
N ILE A 119 18.34 -22.71 -4.32
CA ILE A 119 17.09 -22.81 -3.56
C ILE A 119 16.27 -24.06 -3.97
N GLN A 120 16.64 -24.74 -5.07
CA GLN A 120 16.00 -25.96 -5.56
C GLN A 120 16.47 -27.26 -4.88
#